data_AF-A0A921GKH2-F1
#
_entry.id   AF-A0A921GKH2-F1
#
_cell.length_a   1.000
_cell.length_b   1.000
_cell.length_c   1.000
_cell.angle_alpha   90.00
_cell.angle_beta   90.00
_cell.angle_gamma   90.00
#
_symmetry.space_group_name_H-M   'P 1'
#
loop_
_entity.id
_entity.type
_entity.pdbx_description
1 polymer ?
#
loop_
_entity_poly.entity_id
_entity_poly.type
_entity_poly.pdbx_seq_one_letter_code
_entity_poly.pdbx_strand_id
1 'polypeptide(L)'
;MLLRDLASSRLGLAEGRMERRDIGLEQRTVRVLTDARPVDALLWNLVRVVRALEAAEVDYWLVRPASGLRFVIGARLSQRAQIVRVLARSMAADPAIAARTILPRPRVKQLPLDGTTPGLERRLAGSSVIRVVQHVAAPSSSRTLGEEFSTEIEFWDDLVSDDSPHQFPDELIAPRPGATTRRMRTSEGMAEMPLSRATLFSPRVFDDILIEVPRSQAVVLPGDITFPIDAVYTWVDGNDPDWRASKSEHAPSAELHEEVDSDARYASRDELLYSLRSMHDFAPWIRNIYVVTAGQRPVWLDANGEVTVVDHTAIFPERDHLPTFNSHAIEANIHRIDGLAEHFLYLNDDMFFGRAVPPGLFFFGNGAAKHKLSPSRVPQFSKTEADSPVDLAVKNSREVMDEMFGVRQAQVLEHSPYPLLKSVIEEIEERFPQLVTATSSHRFRDADDLNIPSHLAHHVGYEMCRSFPSNASTFTYIGLHRPDLARLLDRLLTRRDADT
;
A
#
# COMPACT_ATOMS: atom_id res chain seq x y z
N MET A 1 10.80 14.51 -23.32
CA MET A 1 9.92 15.71 -23.34
C MET A 1 8.87 15.68 -22.22
N LEU A 2 8.04 14.64 -22.08
CA LEU A 2 6.93 14.60 -21.09
C LEU A 2 7.34 14.65 -19.60
N LEU A 3 8.45 14.00 -19.20
CA LEU A 3 8.89 13.99 -17.79
C LEU A 3 9.44 15.35 -17.31
N ARG A 4 9.88 16.23 -18.23
CA ARG A 4 10.36 17.58 -17.89
C ARG A 4 9.23 18.48 -17.39
N ASP A 5 8.06 18.39 -18.04
CA ASP A 5 6.89 19.22 -17.75
C ASP A 5 6.18 18.77 -16.46
N LEU A 6 6.22 17.46 -16.19
CA LEU A 6 5.62 16.86 -15.01
C LEU A 6 6.26 17.31 -13.70
N ALA A 7 7.58 17.46 -13.75
CA ALA A 7 8.35 17.92 -12.63
C ALA A 7 8.08 19.40 -12.35
N SER A 8 8.03 20.23 -13.40
CA SER A 8 7.83 21.68 -13.27
C SER A 8 6.40 22.05 -12.83
N SER A 9 5.41 21.20 -13.09
CA SER A 9 3.99 21.46 -12.75
C SER A 9 3.54 20.93 -11.39
N ARG A 10 4.15 19.84 -10.86
CA ARG A 10 3.75 19.23 -9.58
C ARG A 10 4.74 19.38 -8.43
N LEU A 11 6.02 19.60 -8.70
CA LEU A 11 7.06 19.66 -7.68
C LEU A 11 7.77 20.99 -7.85
N GLY A 12 7.54 21.96 -6.96
CA GLY A 12 8.31 23.19 -6.89
C GLY A 12 9.79 22.89 -6.67
N LEU A 13 10.51 22.55 -7.74
CA LEU A 13 11.88 22.06 -7.74
C LEU A 13 12.87 23.20 -7.50
N ALA A 14 12.91 23.76 -6.29
CA ALA A 14 14.04 24.62 -5.91
C ALA A 14 14.21 24.94 -4.42
N GLU A 15 13.18 25.01 -3.57
CA GLU A 15 13.27 25.91 -2.40
C GLU A 15 13.32 25.27 -1.01
N GLY A 16 13.55 23.95 -0.92
CA GLY A 16 13.72 23.28 0.37
C GLY A 16 15.06 23.59 1.03
N ARG A 17 15.06 24.03 2.30
CA ARG A 17 16.29 24.22 3.10
C ARG A 17 17.04 22.91 3.29
N MET A 18 18.36 22.95 3.40
CA MET A 18 19.18 21.76 3.66
C MET A 18 19.50 21.65 5.15
N GLU A 19 19.41 20.45 5.70
CA GLU A 19 19.74 20.15 7.10
C GLU A 19 20.58 18.88 7.18
N ARG A 20 21.34 18.71 8.28
CA ARG A 20 21.93 17.40 8.61
C ARG A 20 21.00 16.68 9.58
N ARG A 21 20.66 15.42 9.29
CA ARG A 21 19.81 14.57 10.12
C ARG A 21 20.40 13.18 10.26
N ASP A 22 20.13 12.56 11.40
CA ASP A 22 20.38 11.14 11.61
C ASP A 22 19.37 10.31 10.80
N ILE A 23 19.87 9.50 9.88
CA ILE A 23 19.11 8.51 9.14
C ILE A 23 19.65 7.14 9.52
N GLY A 24 18.94 6.48 10.44
CA GLY A 24 19.43 5.26 11.07
C GLY A 24 20.65 5.55 11.96
N LEU A 25 21.82 5.04 11.58
CA LEU A 25 23.09 5.24 12.31
C LEU A 25 24.01 6.27 11.63
N GLU A 26 23.53 6.99 10.63
CA GLU A 26 24.35 7.85 9.77
C GLU A 26 23.81 9.27 9.72
N GLN A 27 24.67 10.28 9.91
CA GLN A 27 24.34 11.68 9.65
C GLN A 27 24.38 11.96 8.14
N ARG A 28 23.25 12.37 7.56
CA ARG A 28 23.14 12.71 6.15
C ARG A 28 22.60 14.13 5.96
N THR A 29 23.03 14.77 4.88
CA THR A 29 22.41 16.01 4.43
C THR A 29 21.09 15.66 3.74
N VAL A 30 20.00 16.24 4.23
CA VAL A 30 18.64 16.05 3.71
C VAL A 30 18.11 17.37 3.18
N ARG A 31 17.22 17.29 2.20
CA ARG A 31 16.42 18.43 1.78
C ARG A 31 15.12 18.43 2.57
N VAL A 32 14.84 19.53 3.26
CA VAL A 32 13.62 19.69 4.01
C VAL A 32 12.55 20.24 3.09
N LEU A 33 11.48 19.47 2.89
CA LEU A 33 10.33 19.82 2.08
C LEU A 33 9.08 19.68 2.93
N THR A 34 8.31 20.76 3.05
CA THR A 34 7.00 20.73 3.72
C THR A 34 6.09 19.74 3.00
N ASP A 35 5.44 18.87 3.77
CA ASP A 35 4.47 17.89 3.29
C ASP A 35 4.96 16.92 2.22
N ALA A 36 6.27 16.62 2.19
CA ALA A 36 6.81 15.64 1.26
C ALA A 36 6.29 14.22 1.53
N ARG A 37 5.60 13.65 0.55
CA ARG A 37 5.10 12.27 0.60
C ARG A 37 6.05 11.30 -0.09
N PRO A 38 5.97 9.99 0.23
CA PRO A 38 6.64 8.92 -0.50
C PRO A 38 6.58 9.03 -2.02
N VAL A 39 5.39 9.29 -2.56
CA VAL A 39 5.17 9.43 -4.01
C VAL A 39 5.93 10.62 -4.61
N ASP A 40 6.01 11.73 -3.87
CA ASP A 40 6.71 12.93 -4.29
C ASP A 40 8.23 12.69 -4.30
N ALA A 41 8.77 12.04 -3.26
CA ALA A 41 10.18 11.65 -3.20
C ALA A 41 10.56 10.67 -4.32
N LEU A 42 9.68 9.73 -4.66
CA LEU A 42 9.90 8.77 -5.74
C LEU A 42 9.99 9.48 -7.10
N LEU A 43 9.02 10.34 -7.42
CA LEU A 43 9.02 11.10 -8.67
C LEU A 43 10.20 12.08 -8.73
N TRP A 44 10.50 12.74 -7.62
CA TRP A 44 11.60 13.68 -7.50
C TRP A 44 12.95 13.05 -7.87
N ASN A 45 13.24 11.87 -7.31
CA ASN A 45 14.48 11.15 -7.60
C ASN A 45 14.56 10.75 -9.08
N LEU A 46 13.45 10.29 -9.67
CA LEU A 46 13.40 9.93 -11.09
C LEU A 46 13.71 11.14 -11.98
N VAL A 47 12.95 12.23 -11.80
CA VAL A 47 13.09 13.46 -12.59
C VAL A 47 14.53 13.96 -12.56
N ARG A 48 15.14 13.97 -11.37
CA ARG A 48 16.48 14.51 -11.20
C ARG A 48 17.51 13.73 -12.01
N VAL A 49 17.44 12.40 -11.96
CA VAL A 49 18.32 11.55 -12.77
C VAL A 49 18.05 11.77 -14.25
N VAL A 50 16.78 11.75 -14.67
CA VAL A 50 16.38 11.98 -16.06
C VAL A 50 16.89 13.33 -16.60
N ARG A 51 16.70 14.42 -15.85
CA ARG A 51 17.20 15.76 -16.25
C ARG A 51 18.71 15.77 -16.44
N ALA A 52 19.45 15.08 -15.57
CA ALA A 52 20.89 14.97 -15.68
C ALA A 52 21.30 14.18 -16.94
N LEU A 53 20.63 13.05 -17.20
CA LEU A 53 20.87 12.23 -18.40
C LEU A 53 20.55 12.99 -19.70
N GLU A 54 19.39 13.66 -19.76
CA GLU A 54 18.98 14.42 -20.95
C GLU A 54 19.89 15.63 -21.19
N ALA A 55 20.31 16.35 -20.15
CA ALA A 55 21.27 17.46 -20.28
C ALA A 55 22.65 17.01 -20.79
N ALA A 56 22.94 15.72 -20.65
CA ALA A 56 24.14 15.10 -21.15
C ALA A 56 23.92 14.34 -22.46
N GLU A 57 22.74 14.41 -23.09
CA GLU A 57 22.43 13.69 -24.34
C GLU A 57 22.66 12.17 -24.21
N VAL A 58 22.28 11.60 -23.07
CA VAL A 58 22.31 10.15 -22.83
C VAL A 58 20.99 9.53 -23.24
N ASP A 59 21.06 8.46 -24.03
CA ASP A 59 19.91 7.62 -24.35
C ASP A 59 19.55 6.74 -23.14
N TYR A 60 18.27 6.70 -22.82
CA TYR A 60 17.77 5.93 -21.69
C TYR A 60 16.33 5.47 -21.92
N TRP A 61 15.90 4.49 -21.13
CA TRP A 61 14.51 4.03 -21.07
C TRP A 61 14.14 3.63 -19.64
N LEU A 62 12.86 3.55 -19.30
CA LEU A 62 12.46 2.91 -18.04
C LEU A 62 12.43 1.39 -18.18
N VAL A 63 12.93 0.74 -17.14
CA VAL A 63 12.94 -0.72 -16.99
C VAL A 63 11.93 -1.10 -15.93
N ARG A 64 11.11 -2.11 -16.18
CA ARG A 64 10.17 -2.64 -15.18
C ARG A 64 10.95 -3.44 -14.12
N PRO A 65 11.02 -2.98 -12.85
CA PRO A 65 11.78 -3.67 -11.83
C PRO A 65 11.11 -4.99 -11.43
N ALA A 66 11.90 -6.05 -11.26
CA ALA A 66 11.41 -7.31 -10.68
C ALA A 66 11.09 -7.19 -9.17
N SER A 67 11.61 -6.17 -8.49
CA SER A 67 11.42 -5.97 -7.04
C SER A 67 11.67 -4.54 -6.59
N GLY A 68 11.02 -4.16 -5.50
CA GLY A 68 11.12 -2.86 -4.86
C GLY A 68 10.28 -1.77 -5.50
N LEU A 69 10.13 -0.68 -4.77
CA LEU A 69 9.16 0.40 -5.02
C LEU A 69 9.72 1.57 -5.85
N ARG A 70 10.97 1.43 -6.31
CA ARG A 70 11.75 2.49 -6.95
C ARG A 70 11.69 2.41 -8.47
N PHE A 71 11.95 3.53 -9.13
CA PHE A 71 12.13 3.54 -10.58
C PHE A 71 13.50 2.97 -10.97
N VAL A 72 13.54 2.35 -12.15
CA VAL A 72 14.76 1.83 -12.75
C VAL A 72 14.88 2.35 -14.17
N ILE A 73 16.05 2.90 -14.49
CA ILE A 73 16.41 3.42 -15.81
C ILE A 73 17.41 2.45 -16.43
N GLY A 74 17.17 2.03 -17.66
CA GLY A 74 18.16 1.36 -18.49
C GLY A 74 18.93 2.38 -19.33
N ALA A 75 20.24 2.19 -19.46
CA ALA A 75 21.10 2.92 -20.37
C ALA A 75 22.17 1.99 -20.94
N ARG A 76 22.75 2.32 -22.10
CA ARG A 76 23.81 1.50 -22.70
C ARG A 76 25.08 1.54 -21.86
N LEU A 77 25.78 0.40 -21.76
CA LEU A 77 27.04 0.29 -21.05
C LEU A 77 28.11 1.23 -21.63
N SER A 78 28.10 1.45 -22.94
CA SER A 78 28.97 2.38 -23.64
C SER A 78 28.84 3.84 -23.14
N GLN A 79 27.65 4.24 -22.66
CA GLN A 79 27.38 5.57 -22.10
C GLN A 79 27.76 5.69 -20.61
N ARG A 80 28.23 4.62 -19.95
CA ARG A 80 28.51 4.60 -18.50
C ARG A 80 29.47 5.71 -18.06
N ALA A 81 30.56 5.94 -18.80
CA ALA A 81 31.55 6.97 -18.43
C ALA A 81 30.98 8.40 -18.50
N GLN A 82 30.04 8.65 -19.41
CA GLN A 82 29.33 9.93 -19.51
C GLN A 82 28.34 10.09 -18.36
N ILE A 83 27.54 9.05 -18.09
CA ILE A 83 26.58 9.01 -16.98
C ILE A 83 27.28 9.25 -15.64
N VAL A 84 28.39 8.55 -15.38
CA VAL A 84 29.16 8.69 -14.14
C VAL A 84 29.67 10.12 -13.95
N ARG A 85 30.22 10.76 -14.99
CA ARG A 85 30.67 12.16 -14.93
C ARG A 85 29.54 13.12 -14.59
N VAL A 86 28.38 12.91 -15.19
CA VAL A 86 27.19 13.76 -15.00
C VAL A 86 26.64 13.60 -13.58
N LEU A 87 26.52 12.37 -13.09
CA LEU A 87 26.11 12.11 -11.70
C LEU A 87 27.09 12.72 -10.71
N ALA A 88 28.39 12.59 -10.92
CA ALA A 88 29.42 13.18 -10.06
C ALA A 88 29.30 14.71 -10.00
N ARG A 89 29.05 15.38 -11.15
CA ARG A 89 28.79 16.82 -11.20
C ARG A 89 27.51 17.20 -10.45
N SER A 90 26.42 16.45 -10.63
CA SER A 90 25.17 16.70 -9.90
C SER A 90 25.36 16.56 -8.39
N MET A 91 26.09 15.54 -7.94
CA MET A 91 26.41 15.30 -6.52
C MET A 91 27.34 16.36 -5.93
N ALA A 92 28.29 16.88 -6.72
CA ALA A 92 29.13 18.00 -6.30
C ALA A 92 28.34 19.31 -6.15
N ALA A 93 27.31 19.51 -6.98
CA ALA A 93 26.45 20.69 -6.94
C ALA A 93 25.37 20.64 -5.83
N ASP A 94 24.92 19.44 -5.43
CA ASP A 94 23.87 19.26 -4.43
C ASP A 94 24.27 18.19 -3.40
N PRO A 95 24.72 18.60 -2.19
CA PRO A 95 25.26 17.68 -1.19
C PRO A 95 24.22 16.76 -0.54
N ALA A 96 22.92 16.96 -0.82
CA ALA A 96 21.87 16.05 -0.38
C ALA A 96 21.72 14.83 -1.32
N ILE A 97 22.38 14.83 -2.48
CA ILE A 97 22.42 13.69 -3.41
C ILE A 97 23.52 12.73 -2.97
N ALA A 98 23.13 11.47 -2.82
CA ALA A 98 24.03 10.36 -2.60
C ALA A 98 23.84 9.28 -3.67
N ALA A 99 24.88 8.48 -3.88
CA ALA A 99 24.85 7.34 -4.78
C ALA A 99 25.39 6.07 -4.11
N ARG A 100 24.98 4.91 -4.61
CA ARG A 100 25.44 3.61 -4.12
C ARG A 100 25.65 2.64 -5.27
N THR A 101 26.74 1.88 -5.22
CA THR A 101 26.94 0.73 -6.11
C THR A 101 26.07 -0.43 -5.62
N ILE A 102 25.18 -0.91 -6.48
CA ILE A 102 24.29 -2.06 -6.21
C ILE A 102 24.85 -3.32 -6.84
N LEU A 103 25.34 -3.23 -8.07
CA LEU A 103 26.08 -4.28 -8.75
C LEU A 103 27.44 -3.77 -9.23
N PRO A 104 28.54 -4.52 -9.03
CA PRO A 104 28.60 -5.80 -8.31
C PRO A 104 28.23 -5.65 -6.82
N ARG A 105 27.64 -6.68 -6.22
CA ARG A 105 27.22 -6.63 -4.81
C ARG A 105 28.46 -6.39 -3.93
N PRO A 106 28.49 -5.31 -3.12
CA PRO A 106 29.62 -5.05 -2.25
C PRO A 106 29.82 -6.17 -1.23
N ARG A 107 31.07 -6.59 -0.99
CA ARG A 107 31.40 -7.60 0.03
C ARG A 107 31.10 -7.15 1.47
N VAL A 108 31.12 -5.83 1.69
CA VAL A 108 30.86 -5.18 2.97
C VAL A 108 29.86 -4.05 2.73
N LYS A 109 28.98 -3.78 3.71
CA LYS A 109 28.07 -2.62 3.66
C LYS A 109 28.89 -1.34 3.52
N GLN A 110 28.88 -0.75 2.33
CA GLN A 110 29.54 0.54 2.08
C GLN A 110 28.63 1.69 2.48
N LEU A 111 29.19 2.78 3.00
CA LEU A 111 28.45 4.04 3.11
C LEU A 111 28.10 4.55 1.70
N PRO A 112 26.98 5.27 1.53
CA PRO A 112 26.71 5.96 0.29
C PRO A 112 27.86 6.92 -0.06
N LEU A 113 28.04 7.13 -1.36
CA LEU A 113 28.95 8.10 -1.92
C LEU A 113 28.23 9.44 -2.02
N ASP A 114 28.93 10.53 -1.76
CA ASP A 114 28.45 11.90 -1.92
C ASP A 114 29.42 12.71 -2.80
N GLY A 115 29.08 13.96 -3.09
CA GLY A 115 29.92 14.85 -3.91
C GLY A 115 31.32 15.12 -3.33
N THR A 116 31.55 14.85 -2.05
CA THR A 116 32.85 15.07 -1.38
C THR A 116 33.74 13.83 -1.40
N THR A 117 33.20 12.70 -1.87
CA THR A 117 33.88 11.41 -1.85
C THR A 117 35.12 11.39 -2.76
N PRO A 118 36.33 11.10 -2.23
CA PRO A 118 37.53 11.00 -3.04
C PRO A 118 37.41 9.94 -4.14
N GLY A 119 37.74 10.32 -5.38
CA GLY A 119 37.67 9.43 -6.53
C GLY A 119 36.25 8.94 -6.86
N LEU A 120 35.22 9.74 -6.56
CA LEU A 120 33.80 9.42 -6.80
C LEU A 120 33.55 8.77 -8.16
N GLU A 121 34.02 9.38 -9.25
CA GLU A 121 33.85 8.84 -10.60
C GLU A 121 34.45 7.44 -10.74
N ARG A 122 35.67 7.23 -10.24
CA ARG A 122 36.35 5.92 -10.28
C ARG A 122 35.56 4.86 -9.50
N ARG A 123 34.99 5.24 -8.35
CA ARG A 123 34.20 4.33 -7.51
C ARG A 123 32.88 3.93 -8.18
N LEU A 124 32.25 4.84 -8.91
CA LEU A 124 31.03 4.57 -9.65
C LEU A 124 31.27 3.83 -10.97
N ALA A 125 32.39 4.08 -11.65
CA ALA A 125 32.70 3.55 -12.98
C ALA A 125 32.72 2.01 -13.09
N GLY A 126 33.00 1.30 -11.99
CA GLY A 126 32.97 -0.17 -11.95
C GLY A 126 31.58 -0.78 -11.76
N SER A 127 30.53 0.04 -11.65
CA SER A 127 29.18 -0.42 -11.34
C SER A 127 28.44 -0.85 -12.60
N SER A 128 27.68 -1.94 -12.50
CA SER A 128 26.66 -2.34 -13.49
C SER A 128 25.27 -1.82 -13.09
N VAL A 129 25.07 -1.50 -11.82
CA VAL A 129 23.86 -0.81 -11.32
C VAL A 129 24.25 0.24 -10.28
N ILE A 130 23.84 1.47 -10.51
CA ILE A 130 24.03 2.61 -9.59
C ILE A 130 22.66 3.02 -9.05
N ARG A 131 22.53 3.16 -7.73
CA ARG A 131 21.38 3.80 -7.09
C ARG A 131 21.70 5.25 -6.80
N VAL A 132 20.81 6.15 -7.14
CA VAL A 132 20.89 7.59 -6.85
C VAL A 132 19.71 7.98 -5.98
N VAL A 133 19.98 8.74 -4.91
CA VAL A 133 18.96 9.19 -3.97
C VAL A 133 19.28 10.58 -3.47
N GLN A 134 18.27 11.44 -3.43
CA GLN A 134 18.25 12.63 -2.59
C GLN A 134 17.33 12.35 -1.41
N HIS A 135 17.87 12.48 -0.20
CA HIS A 135 17.09 12.28 1.00
C HIS A 135 16.22 13.51 1.24
N VAL A 136 14.93 13.27 1.47
CA VAL A 136 13.95 14.31 1.76
C VAL A 136 13.42 14.09 3.17
N ALA A 137 13.30 15.15 3.96
CA ALA A 137 12.73 15.09 5.29
C ALA A 137 11.61 16.11 5.44
N ALA A 138 10.61 15.81 6.27
CA ALA A 138 9.57 16.80 6.59
C ALA A 138 10.08 17.77 7.68
N PRO A 139 9.61 19.05 7.70
CA PRO A 139 10.16 20.09 8.57
C PRO A 139 10.09 19.75 10.06
N SER A 140 8.98 19.20 10.51
CA SER A 140 8.67 18.91 11.92
C SER A 140 8.87 17.45 12.32
N SER A 141 9.14 16.54 11.38
CA SER A 141 9.14 15.10 11.64
C SER A 141 10.55 14.51 11.69
N SER A 142 10.76 13.44 12.46
CA SER A 142 11.94 12.56 12.31
C SER A 142 11.90 11.70 11.04
N ARG A 143 10.82 11.76 10.27
CA ARG A 143 10.66 10.99 9.03
C ARG A 143 11.60 11.51 7.96
N THR A 144 12.36 10.57 7.41
CA THR A 144 13.20 10.81 6.24
C THR A 144 12.83 9.81 5.15
N LEU A 145 12.51 10.32 3.97
CA LEU A 145 12.27 9.58 2.75
C LEU A 145 13.62 9.41 2.04
N GLY A 146 14.04 8.16 1.86
CA GLY A 146 15.42 7.84 1.48
C GLY A 146 15.52 6.79 0.38
N GLU A 147 16.38 5.79 0.60
CA GLU A 147 16.81 4.84 -0.42
C GLU A 147 15.67 4.00 -1.04
N GLU A 148 14.55 3.83 -0.33
CA GLU A 148 13.39 3.09 -0.82
C GLU A 148 12.67 3.81 -1.99
N PHE A 149 12.76 5.15 -2.05
CA PHE A 149 12.20 6.00 -3.10
C PHE A 149 13.27 6.54 -4.06
N SER A 150 14.39 5.82 -4.17
CA SER A 150 15.52 6.18 -5.03
C SER A 150 15.24 5.95 -6.52
N THR A 151 16.24 6.19 -7.37
CA THR A 151 16.23 5.75 -8.77
C THR A 151 17.49 4.94 -9.04
N GLU A 152 17.33 3.77 -9.67
CA GLU A 152 18.46 2.96 -10.12
C GLU A 152 18.72 3.15 -11.60
N ILE A 153 20.00 3.10 -11.98
CA ILE A 153 20.45 3.09 -13.37
C ILE A 153 21.13 1.75 -13.60
N GLU A 154 20.59 0.97 -14.53
CA GLU A 154 21.14 -0.28 -15.02
C GLU A 154 21.91 -0.03 -16.33
N PHE A 155 23.15 -0.50 -16.38
CA PHE A 155 23.96 -0.46 -17.61
C PHE A 155 23.78 -1.76 -18.39
N TRP A 156 23.07 -1.67 -19.51
CA TRP A 156 22.78 -2.78 -20.42
C TRP A 156 23.90 -2.91 -21.44
N ASP A 157 24.46 -4.11 -21.55
CA ASP A 157 25.59 -4.38 -22.44
C ASP A 157 25.09 -4.77 -23.83
N ASP A 158 25.84 -4.40 -24.85
CA ASP A 158 25.61 -4.90 -26.21
C ASP A 158 26.12 -6.34 -26.26
N LEU A 159 25.23 -7.29 -26.56
CA LEU A 159 25.63 -8.68 -26.66
C LEU A 159 26.41 -8.86 -27.95
N VAL A 160 27.74 -8.98 -27.84
CA VAL A 160 28.60 -9.29 -28.98
C VAL A 160 28.28 -10.71 -29.44
N SER A 161 27.85 -10.84 -30.69
CA SER A 161 27.53 -12.11 -31.34
C SER A 161 28.75 -13.05 -31.34
N ASP A 162 28.74 -14.08 -30.48
CA ASP A 162 29.69 -15.20 -30.54
C ASP A 162 29.15 -16.27 -31.50
N ASP A 163 29.03 -15.96 -32.79
CA ASP A 163 28.54 -16.83 -33.91
C ASP A 163 27.35 -17.77 -33.58
N SER A 164 26.59 -17.44 -32.54
CA SER A 164 25.56 -18.28 -32.00
C SER A 164 24.31 -18.05 -32.84
N PRO A 165 23.67 -19.10 -33.38
CA PRO A 165 22.49 -18.95 -34.24
C PRO A 165 21.27 -18.37 -33.50
N HIS A 166 21.40 -18.03 -32.22
CA HIS A 166 20.36 -17.48 -31.35
C HIS A 166 20.72 -16.09 -30.77
N GLN A 167 21.77 -15.44 -31.26
CA GLN A 167 22.13 -14.07 -30.86
C GLN A 167 21.88 -13.10 -32.02
N PHE A 168 21.29 -11.95 -31.71
CA PHE A 168 21.01 -10.91 -32.69
C PHE A 168 21.98 -9.74 -32.51
N PRO A 169 22.47 -9.10 -33.59
CA PRO A 169 23.44 -8.01 -33.51
C PRO A 169 22.98 -6.76 -32.73
N ASP A 170 21.67 -6.58 -32.56
CA ASP A 170 21.04 -5.40 -31.95
C ASP A 170 20.49 -5.66 -30.54
N GLU A 171 20.97 -6.74 -29.92
CA GLU A 171 20.49 -7.23 -28.64
C GLU A 171 21.27 -6.65 -27.46
N LEU A 172 20.53 -6.15 -26.48
CA LEU A 172 21.02 -5.67 -25.20
C LEU A 172 20.75 -6.69 -24.10
N ILE A 173 21.71 -6.86 -23.18
CA ILE A 173 21.57 -7.70 -21.99
C ILE A 173 21.61 -6.86 -20.70
N ALA A 174 20.61 -7.05 -19.87
CA ALA A 174 20.50 -6.40 -18.58
C ALA A 174 21.52 -6.97 -17.57
N PRO A 175 22.03 -6.14 -16.64
CA PRO A 175 22.98 -6.57 -15.61
C PRO A 175 22.35 -7.50 -14.56
N ARG A 176 21.01 -7.60 -14.52
CA ARG A 176 20.24 -8.52 -13.68
C ARG A 176 18.89 -8.84 -14.35
N PRO A 177 18.18 -9.89 -13.93
CA PRO A 177 16.81 -10.14 -14.41
C PRO A 177 15.86 -8.98 -14.05
N GLY A 178 15.15 -8.45 -15.04
CA GLY A 178 14.02 -7.53 -14.87
C GLY A 178 12.68 -8.27 -14.73
N ALA A 179 11.58 -7.53 -14.61
CA ALA A 179 10.24 -8.13 -14.52
C ALA A 179 9.78 -8.76 -15.83
N THR A 180 10.12 -8.14 -16.96
CA THR A 180 9.65 -8.57 -18.29
C THR A 180 10.70 -9.38 -19.05
N THR A 181 11.96 -8.95 -18.99
CA THR A 181 13.05 -9.61 -19.72
C THR A 181 14.42 -9.30 -19.12
N ARG A 182 15.39 -10.16 -19.43
CA ARG A 182 16.83 -9.88 -19.26
C ARG A 182 17.50 -9.47 -20.58
N ARG A 183 16.88 -9.75 -21.72
CA ARG A 183 17.43 -9.49 -23.07
C ARG A 183 16.41 -8.73 -23.90
N MET A 184 16.86 -7.73 -24.64
CA MET A 184 15.98 -6.87 -25.42
C MET A 184 16.61 -6.56 -26.77
N ARG A 185 15.84 -6.68 -27.84
CA ARG A 185 16.23 -6.19 -29.16
C ARG A 185 15.86 -4.72 -29.31
N THR A 186 16.79 -3.93 -29.81
CA THR A 186 16.56 -2.50 -30.02
C THR A 186 15.72 -2.22 -31.28
N SER A 187 15.68 -3.16 -32.22
CA SER A 187 14.83 -3.10 -33.42
C SER A 187 13.33 -3.33 -33.18
N GLU A 188 12.90 -3.81 -32.01
CA GLU A 188 11.48 -4.09 -31.70
C GLU A 188 10.63 -2.81 -31.51
N GLY A 189 11.29 -1.66 -31.50
CA GLY A 189 10.66 -0.35 -31.35
C GLY A 189 10.14 -0.08 -29.93
N MET A 190 9.43 1.03 -29.84
CA MET A 190 8.88 1.54 -28.60
C MET A 190 7.36 1.33 -28.53
N ALA A 191 6.82 1.46 -27.33
CA ALA A 191 5.39 1.47 -27.04
C ALA A 191 5.11 2.41 -25.86
N GLU A 192 3.88 2.94 -25.82
CA GLU A 192 3.42 3.75 -24.70
C GLU A 192 3.02 2.88 -23.51
N MET A 193 3.29 3.37 -22.30
CA MET A 193 2.93 2.74 -21.04
C MET A 193 2.64 3.82 -19.98
N PRO A 194 1.63 3.65 -19.11
CA PRO A 194 1.47 4.48 -17.92
C PRO A 194 2.71 4.44 -17.00
N LEU A 195 3.12 5.59 -16.47
CA LEU A 195 4.28 5.69 -15.57
C LEU A 195 4.08 4.88 -14.28
N SER A 196 2.85 4.72 -13.80
CA SER A 196 2.51 3.87 -12.65
C SER A 196 3.04 2.44 -12.80
N ARG A 197 3.04 1.87 -14.02
CA ARG A 197 3.52 0.50 -14.29
C ARG A 197 5.04 0.35 -14.30
N ALA A 198 5.79 1.46 -14.24
CA ALA A 198 7.26 1.46 -14.16
C ALA A 198 7.80 1.33 -12.72
N THR A 199 6.92 1.22 -11.72
CA THR A 199 7.27 0.96 -10.31
C THR A 199 6.24 0.02 -9.67
N LEU A 200 6.66 -0.84 -8.72
CA LEU A 200 5.72 -1.65 -7.95
C LEU A 200 4.91 -0.83 -6.94
N PHE A 201 5.32 0.41 -6.62
CA PHE A 201 4.52 1.28 -5.76
C PHE A 201 3.21 1.73 -6.43
N SER A 202 3.20 1.72 -7.77
CA SER A 202 2.06 1.96 -8.64
C SER A 202 1.15 3.16 -8.26
N PRO A 203 1.67 4.37 -7.99
CA PRO A 203 0.81 5.48 -7.58
C PRO A 203 -0.20 5.84 -8.67
N ARG A 204 -1.50 5.94 -8.31
CA ARG A 204 -2.59 6.22 -9.25
C ARG A 204 -2.43 7.57 -9.95
N VAL A 205 -1.87 8.55 -9.24
CA VAL A 205 -1.56 9.88 -9.79
C VAL A 205 -0.61 9.84 -11.00
N PHE A 206 -0.03 8.67 -11.31
CA PHE A 206 0.82 8.43 -12.48
C PHE A 206 0.16 7.65 -13.62
N ASP A 207 -1.12 7.26 -13.50
CA ASP A 207 -1.81 6.48 -14.54
C ASP A 207 -2.00 7.29 -15.84
N ASP A 208 -2.31 8.58 -15.72
CA ASP A 208 -2.52 9.48 -16.86
C ASP A 208 -1.21 9.97 -17.51
N ILE A 209 -0.06 9.53 -16.97
CA ILE A 209 1.26 9.93 -17.47
C ILE A 209 1.76 8.84 -18.41
N LEU A 210 1.61 9.05 -19.71
CA LEU A 210 2.12 8.13 -20.71
C LEU A 210 3.61 8.37 -20.97
N ILE A 211 4.39 7.29 -20.91
CA ILE A 211 5.81 7.30 -21.24
C ILE A 211 6.09 6.32 -22.38
N GLU A 212 7.06 6.67 -23.21
CA GLU A 212 7.58 5.80 -24.25
C GLU A 212 8.68 4.89 -23.68
N VAL A 213 8.50 3.58 -23.83
CA VAL A 213 9.46 2.57 -23.39
C VAL A 213 9.65 1.51 -24.48
N PRO A 214 10.74 0.74 -24.49
CA PRO A 214 10.87 -0.38 -25.40
C PRO A 214 9.67 -1.31 -25.30
N ARG A 215 9.20 -1.86 -26.43
CA ARG A 215 7.99 -2.71 -26.46
C ARG A 215 8.03 -3.86 -25.46
N SER A 216 9.22 -4.42 -25.21
CA SER A 216 9.47 -5.47 -24.21
C SER A 216 9.17 -5.05 -22.76
N GLN A 217 9.15 -3.74 -22.47
CA GLN A 217 8.83 -3.18 -21.17
C GLN A 217 7.33 -2.83 -21.04
N ALA A 218 6.64 -2.51 -22.14
CA ALA A 218 5.24 -2.11 -22.12
C ALA A 218 4.24 -3.28 -21.93
N VAL A 219 4.70 -4.53 -21.96
CA VAL A 219 3.85 -5.73 -21.85
C VAL A 219 3.16 -5.84 -20.50
N VAL A 220 1.89 -6.25 -20.51
CA VAL A 220 1.12 -6.56 -19.30
C VAL A 220 1.49 -7.96 -18.83
N LEU A 221 1.96 -8.08 -17.59
CA LEU A 221 2.35 -9.36 -16.99
C LEU A 221 1.16 -9.96 -16.22
N PRO A 222 1.07 -11.29 -16.08
CA PRO A 222 0.01 -11.94 -15.29
C PRO A 222 -0.07 -11.50 -13.82
N GLY A 223 1.02 -10.95 -13.27
CA GLY A 223 1.07 -10.40 -11.92
C GLY A 223 0.69 -8.93 -11.81
N ASP A 224 0.42 -8.25 -12.94
CA ASP A 224 0.07 -6.82 -12.94
C ASP A 224 -1.36 -6.63 -12.40
N ILE A 225 -1.51 -5.71 -11.46
CA ILE A 225 -2.83 -5.26 -11.01
C ILE A 225 -3.32 -4.23 -12.03
N THR A 226 -4.41 -4.56 -12.73
CA THR A 226 -4.97 -3.74 -13.84
C THR A 226 -6.41 -3.30 -13.59
N PHE A 227 -6.92 -3.53 -12.39
CA PHE A 227 -8.25 -3.17 -11.94
C PHE A 227 -8.17 -2.13 -10.81
N PRO A 228 -9.21 -1.30 -10.63
CA PRO A 228 -9.25 -0.32 -9.55
C PRO A 228 -9.40 -1.01 -8.19
N ILE A 229 -8.80 -0.42 -7.16
CA ILE A 229 -8.97 -0.85 -5.78
C ILE A 229 -9.42 0.35 -4.94
N ASP A 230 -10.54 0.21 -4.22
CA ASP A 230 -11.03 1.21 -3.28
C ASP A 230 -10.69 0.85 -1.83
N ALA A 231 -10.93 1.78 -0.91
CA ALA A 231 -10.85 1.53 0.53
C ALA A 231 -12.15 1.95 1.21
N VAL A 232 -12.60 1.15 2.19
CA VAL A 232 -13.78 1.43 3.01
C VAL A 232 -13.36 1.37 4.48
N TYR A 233 -13.62 2.46 5.19
CA TYR A 233 -13.46 2.57 6.63
C TYR A 233 -14.83 2.56 7.32
N THR A 234 -14.91 1.94 8.50
CA THR A 234 -15.99 2.17 9.46
C THR A 234 -15.46 3.02 10.61
N TRP A 235 -16.22 4.05 11.00
CA TRP A 235 -15.81 4.94 12.09
C TRP A 235 -17.00 5.59 12.78
N VAL A 236 -16.82 5.87 14.07
CA VAL A 236 -17.76 6.63 14.89
C VAL A 236 -17.01 7.48 15.92
N ASP A 237 -17.45 8.72 16.12
CA ASP A 237 -17.09 9.56 17.25
C ASP A 237 -17.96 9.19 18.45
N GLY A 238 -17.40 8.42 19.39
CA GLY A 238 -18.10 8.08 20.63
C GLY A 238 -18.30 9.26 21.58
N ASN A 239 -17.67 10.41 21.35
CA ASN A 239 -17.88 11.62 22.15
C ASN A 239 -19.02 12.50 21.63
N ASP A 240 -19.58 12.21 20.45
CA ASP A 240 -20.70 12.94 19.89
C ASP A 240 -21.94 12.82 20.81
N PRO A 241 -22.44 13.94 21.36
CA PRO A 241 -23.56 13.91 22.29
C PRO A 241 -24.87 13.39 21.66
N ASP A 242 -25.11 13.67 20.38
CA ASP A 242 -26.33 13.24 19.69
C ASP A 242 -26.30 11.73 19.45
N TRP A 243 -25.14 11.22 19.04
CA TRP A 243 -24.92 9.78 18.91
C TRP A 243 -25.04 9.04 20.24
N ARG A 244 -24.44 9.59 21.32
CA ARG A 244 -24.54 9.00 22.67
C ARG A 244 -25.98 8.98 23.18
N ALA A 245 -26.71 10.07 22.99
CA ALA A 245 -28.12 10.14 23.37
C ALA A 245 -28.96 9.10 22.61
N SER A 246 -28.75 8.99 21.30
CA SER A 246 -29.39 7.99 20.46
C SER A 246 -29.06 6.56 20.91
N LYS A 247 -27.78 6.27 21.22
CA LYS A 247 -27.36 4.97 21.75
C LYS A 247 -28.04 4.64 23.08
N SER A 248 -28.06 5.59 24.02
CA SER A 248 -28.69 5.39 25.33
C SER A 248 -30.20 5.18 25.24
N GLU A 249 -30.88 5.85 24.30
CA GLU A 249 -32.32 5.66 24.06
C GLU A 249 -32.65 4.26 23.54
N HIS A 250 -31.76 3.67 22.73
CA HIS A 250 -31.98 2.38 22.10
C HIS A 250 -31.34 1.20 22.85
N ALA A 251 -30.51 1.47 23.87
CA ALA A 251 -29.84 0.43 24.64
C ALA A 251 -30.87 -0.51 25.32
N PRO A 252 -30.66 -1.84 25.28
CA PRO A 252 -31.56 -2.77 25.93
C PRO A 252 -31.60 -2.53 27.44
N SER A 253 -32.75 -2.83 28.06
CA SER A 253 -32.97 -2.61 29.50
C SER A 253 -32.17 -3.55 30.41
N ALA A 254 -31.55 -4.59 29.87
CA ALA A 254 -30.63 -5.48 30.57
C ALA A 254 -29.19 -4.97 30.38
N GLU A 255 -28.37 -5.03 31.44
CA GLU A 255 -26.95 -4.69 31.36
C GLU A 255 -26.30 -5.49 30.22
N LEU A 256 -25.86 -4.80 29.17
CA LEU A 256 -25.03 -5.39 28.13
C LEU A 256 -23.73 -5.89 28.78
N HIS A 257 -23.24 -7.07 28.37
CA HIS A 257 -21.93 -7.55 28.80
C HIS A 257 -20.87 -6.44 28.62
N GLU A 258 -19.95 -6.27 29.57
CA GLU A 258 -18.89 -5.23 29.50
C GLU A 258 -18.08 -5.31 28.20
N GLU A 259 -17.93 -6.50 27.61
CA GLU A 259 -17.28 -6.66 26.31
C GLU A 259 -18.13 -6.20 25.12
N VAL A 260 -19.47 -6.16 25.24
CA VAL A 260 -20.40 -5.69 24.21
C VAL A 260 -20.50 -4.17 24.20
N ASP A 261 -20.47 -3.54 25.39
CA ASP A 261 -20.75 -2.11 25.59
C ASP A 261 -19.66 -1.36 26.40
N SER A 262 -18.38 -1.68 26.18
CA SER A 262 -17.32 -0.89 26.82
C SER A 262 -17.13 0.46 26.13
N ASP A 263 -17.04 1.53 26.93
CA ASP A 263 -16.63 2.88 26.49
C ASP A 263 -15.34 2.87 25.66
N ALA A 264 -14.47 1.87 25.90
CA ALA A 264 -13.24 1.66 25.17
C ALA A 264 -13.44 1.40 23.66
N ARG A 265 -14.59 0.82 23.23
CA ARG A 265 -14.89 0.54 21.82
C ARG A 265 -15.25 1.77 21.00
N TYR A 266 -15.65 2.85 21.65
CA TYR A 266 -16.09 4.09 20.99
C TYR A 266 -15.16 5.28 21.29
N ALA A 267 -14.12 5.06 22.10
CA ALA A 267 -13.15 6.09 22.45
C ALA A 267 -12.21 6.40 21.28
N SER A 268 -12.39 7.58 20.66
CA SER A 268 -11.47 8.08 19.64
C SER A 268 -10.23 8.74 20.24
N ARG A 269 -9.06 8.41 19.69
CA ARG A 269 -7.72 8.98 19.94
C ARG A 269 -7.07 9.43 18.63
N ASP A 270 -7.89 9.92 17.69
CA ASP A 270 -7.49 10.30 16.34
C ASP A 270 -6.95 9.14 15.48
N GLU A 271 -7.29 7.87 15.80
CA GLU A 271 -6.81 6.70 15.05
C GLU A 271 -7.14 6.82 13.56
N LEU A 272 -8.39 7.17 13.22
CA LEU A 272 -8.82 7.40 11.83
C LEU A 272 -7.94 8.44 11.11
N LEU A 273 -7.58 9.54 11.77
CA LEU A 273 -6.74 10.59 11.19
C LEU A 273 -5.37 10.03 10.79
N TYR A 274 -4.74 9.28 11.69
CA TYR A 274 -3.43 8.69 11.43
C TYR A 274 -3.51 7.53 10.43
N SER A 275 -4.59 6.73 10.46
CA SER A 275 -4.84 5.64 9.52
C SER A 275 -4.98 6.17 8.09
N LEU A 276 -5.84 7.16 7.86
CA LEU A 276 -6.01 7.79 6.54
C LEU A 276 -4.72 8.42 6.03
N ARG A 277 -3.96 9.12 6.89
CA ARG A 277 -2.64 9.67 6.52
C ARG A 277 -1.66 8.57 6.13
N SER A 278 -1.65 7.46 6.86
CA SER A 278 -0.79 6.33 6.54
C SER A 278 -1.16 5.69 5.19
N MET A 279 -2.45 5.51 4.89
CA MET A 279 -2.94 5.00 3.61
C MET A 279 -2.56 5.94 2.47
N HIS A 280 -2.83 7.24 2.61
CA HIS A 280 -2.51 8.24 1.61
C HIS A 280 -1.01 8.23 1.24
N ASP A 281 -0.13 8.03 2.23
CA ASP A 281 1.30 7.99 2.00
C ASP A 281 1.81 6.65 1.48
N PHE A 282 1.22 5.54 1.90
CA PHE A 282 1.82 4.21 1.75
C PHE A 282 1.04 3.24 0.85
N ALA A 283 -0.18 3.60 0.44
CA ALA A 283 -0.99 2.89 -0.54
C ALA A 283 -1.57 3.85 -1.59
N PRO A 284 -0.74 4.62 -2.33
CA PRO A 284 -1.20 5.66 -3.26
C PRO A 284 -1.85 5.11 -4.55
N TRP A 285 -2.04 3.79 -4.63
CA TRP A 285 -2.75 3.07 -5.69
C TRP A 285 -4.24 2.94 -5.41
N ILE A 286 -4.71 3.29 -4.20
CA ILE A 286 -6.14 3.35 -3.88
C ILE A 286 -6.84 4.40 -4.76
N ARG A 287 -7.99 4.04 -5.32
CA ARG A 287 -8.82 4.89 -6.18
C ARG A 287 -9.74 5.79 -5.36
N ASN A 288 -10.70 5.21 -4.64
CA ASN A 288 -11.60 5.97 -3.78
C ASN A 288 -11.45 5.52 -2.32
N ILE A 289 -11.58 6.47 -1.40
CA ILE A 289 -11.64 6.20 0.04
C ILE A 289 -13.03 6.58 0.53
N TYR A 290 -13.75 5.61 1.08
CA TYR A 290 -15.06 5.80 1.69
C TYR A 290 -14.92 5.67 3.21
N VAL A 291 -15.50 6.60 3.97
CA VAL A 291 -15.60 6.53 5.42
C VAL A 291 -17.07 6.45 5.79
N VAL A 292 -17.50 5.26 6.22
CA VAL A 292 -18.87 4.96 6.61
C VAL A 292 -19.10 5.41 8.06
N THR A 293 -20.09 6.28 8.27
CA THR A 293 -20.36 6.91 9.58
C THR A 293 -21.86 6.95 9.91
N ALA A 294 -22.15 7.14 11.20
CA ALA A 294 -23.52 7.37 11.71
C ALA A 294 -23.93 8.86 11.60
N GLY A 295 -23.83 9.45 10.41
CA GLY A 295 -24.17 10.86 10.16
C GLY A 295 -23.10 11.86 10.52
N GLN A 296 -21.97 11.38 11.01
CA GLN A 296 -20.86 12.19 11.51
C GLN A 296 -19.84 12.51 10.41
N ARG A 297 -19.17 13.66 10.55
CA ARG A 297 -18.00 14.02 9.76
C ARG A 297 -16.87 14.44 10.70
N PRO A 298 -15.67 13.82 10.63
CA PRO A 298 -14.54 14.29 11.41
C PRO A 298 -14.23 15.76 11.10
N VAL A 299 -14.10 16.61 12.12
CA VAL A 299 -13.94 18.07 11.96
C VAL A 299 -12.65 18.46 11.23
N TRP A 300 -11.65 17.59 11.27
CA TRP A 300 -10.36 17.76 10.59
C TRP A 300 -10.38 17.27 9.13
N LEU A 301 -11.46 16.62 8.68
CA LEU A 301 -11.53 16.04 7.34
C LEU A 301 -11.96 17.09 6.31
N ASP A 302 -11.01 17.48 5.46
CA ASP A 302 -11.23 18.44 4.39
C ASP A 302 -12.32 18.00 3.39
N ALA A 303 -12.95 18.98 2.74
CA ALA A 303 -14.01 18.76 1.75
C ALA A 303 -13.48 18.71 0.30
N ASN A 304 -12.21 18.35 0.11
CA ASN A 304 -11.53 18.38 -1.20
C ASN A 304 -11.93 17.24 -2.15
N GLY A 305 -12.73 16.27 -1.69
CA GLY A 305 -13.22 15.14 -2.49
C GLY A 305 -12.30 13.92 -2.54
N GLU A 306 -11.14 13.92 -1.85
CA GLU A 306 -10.26 12.75 -1.79
C GLU A 306 -10.83 11.61 -0.93
N VAL A 307 -11.67 11.98 0.05
CA VAL A 307 -12.38 11.06 0.95
C VAL A 307 -13.88 11.34 0.87
N THR A 308 -14.66 10.30 0.62
CA THR A 308 -16.12 10.35 0.59
C THR A 308 -16.67 9.85 1.92
N VAL A 309 -17.37 10.72 2.65
CA VAL A 309 -18.11 10.31 3.86
C VAL A 309 -19.45 9.73 3.44
N VAL A 310 -19.72 8.49 3.85
CA VAL A 310 -20.93 7.75 3.52
C VAL A 310 -21.75 7.56 4.79
N ASP A 311 -22.94 8.14 4.83
CA ASP A 311 -23.85 7.93 5.95
C ASP A 311 -24.44 6.51 5.92
N HIS A 312 -24.69 5.91 7.09
CA HIS A 312 -25.33 4.58 7.19
C HIS A 312 -26.61 4.49 6.36
N THR A 313 -27.41 5.55 6.29
CA THR A 313 -28.66 5.54 5.54
C THR A 313 -28.47 5.36 4.03
N ALA A 314 -27.27 5.61 3.50
CA ALA A 314 -26.95 5.40 2.08
C ALA A 314 -26.72 3.93 1.73
N ILE A 315 -26.40 3.07 2.72
CA ILE A 315 -26.03 1.66 2.48
C ILE A 315 -27.02 0.66 3.08
N PHE A 316 -27.81 1.06 4.08
CA PHE A 316 -28.84 0.20 4.68
C PHE A 316 -30.10 0.18 3.79
N PRO A 317 -30.53 -1.00 3.29
CA PRO A 317 -31.76 -1.11 2.50
C PRO A 317 -33.00 -0.69 3.28
N GLU A 318 -33.12 -1.18 4.52
CA GLU A 318 -34.26 -0.93 5.39
C GLU A 318 -33.94 0.18 6.39
N ARG A 319 -34.67 1.30 6.29
CA ARG A 319 -34.43 2.47 7.15
C ARG A 319 -34.74 2.19 8.62
N ASP A 320 -35.66 1.27 8.90
CA ASP A 320 -36.05 0.92 10.27
C ASP A 320 -34.94 0.17 11.03
N HIS A 321 -33.92 -0.34 10.33
CA HIS A 321 -32.73 -0.94 10.96
C HIS A 321 -31.78 0.11 11.58
N LEU A 322 -31.98 1.41 11.28
CA LEU A 322 -31.19 2.52 11.81
C LEU A 322 -31.93 3.25 12.94
N PRO A 323 -31.22 3.85 13.92
CA PRO A 323 -29.77 3.84 14.11
C PRO A 323 -29.24 2.45 14.52
N THR A 324 -28.00 2.16 14.14
CA THR A 324 -27.26 0.98 14.62
C THR A 324 -25.95 1.39 15.26
N PHE A 325 -25.55 0.62 16.26
CA PHE A 325 -24.31 0.72 17.03
C PHE A 325 -23.49 -0.57 16.92
N ASN A 326 -23.88 -1.45 15.98
CA ASN A 326 -23.30 -2.75 15.73
C ASN A 326 -22.42 -2.72 14.48
N SER A 327 -21.12 -2.98 14.65
CA SER A 327 -20.17 -3.09 13.54
C SER A 327 -20.56 -4.19 12.55
N HIS A 328 -21.07 -5.34 13.00
CA HIS A 328 -21.48 -6.43 12.11
C HIS A 328 -22.66 -6.02 11.21
N ALA A 329 -23.62 -5.26 11.74
CA ALA A 329 -24.72 -4.72 10.96
C ALA A 329 -24.24 -3.74 9.89
N ILE A 330 -23.30 -2.84 10.23
CA ILE A 330 -22.71 -1.89 9.27
C ILE A 330 -21.92 -2.64 8.19
N GLU A 331 -21.08 -3.59 8.62
CA GLU A 331 -20.25 -4.45 7.78
C GLU A 331 -21.08 -5.28 6.79
N ALA A 332 -22.26 -5.75 7.17
CA ALA A 332 -23.19 -6.46 6.29
C ALA A 332 -23.77 -5.59 5.15
N ASN A 333 -23.46 -4.28 5.13
CA ASN A 333 -24.00 -3.34 4.17
C ASN A 333 -22.96 -2.60 3.31
N ILE A 334 -21.67 -2.70 3.61
CA ILE A 334 -20.64 -1.85 2.96
C ILE A 334 -20.48 -2.10 1.44
N HIS A 335 -20.83 -3.29 0.94
CA HIS A 335 -20.77 -3.58 -0.50
C HIS A 335 -21.77 -2.78 -1.33
N ARG A 336 -22.79 -2.19 -0.68
CA ARG A 336 -23.82 -1.35 -1.29
C ARG A 336 -23.42 0.12 -1.47
N ILE A 337 -22.21 0.51 -1.07
CA ILE A 337 -21.68 1.85 -1.35
C ILE A 337 -21.71 2.11 -2.87
N ASP A 338 -22.35 3.20 -3.28
CA ASP A 338 -22.42 3.59 -4.68
C ASP A 338 -21.01 3.89 -5.25
N GLY A 339 -20.74 3.37 -6.44
CA GLY A 339 -19.43 3.51 -7.09
C GLY A 339 -18.28 2.66 -6.51
N LEU A 340 -18.52 1.84 -5.47
CA LEU A 340 -17.50 0.93 -4.91
C LEU A 340 -17.00 -0.07 -5.96
N ALA A 341 -15.68 -0.19 -6.09
CA ALA A 341 -15.02 -1.15 -6.97
C ALA A 341 -15.30 -2.60 -6.57
N GLU A 342 -15.19 -3.52 -7.54
CA GLU A 342 -15.20 -4.96 -7.27
C GLU A 342 -14.11 -5.36 -6.26
N HIS A 343 -12.94 -4.73 -6.32
CA HIS A 343 -11.83 -5.00 -5.42
C HIS A 343 -11.72 -3.82 -4.44
N PHE A 344 -11.74 -4.10 -3.14
CA PHE A 344 -11.58 -3.04 -2.14
C PHE A 344 -10.91 -3.58 -0.88
N LEU A 345 -10.30 -2.67 -0.11
CA LEU A 345 -9.86 -2.94 1.25
C LEU A 345 -10.94 -2.51 2.24
N TYR A 346 -11.33 -3.37 3.17
CA TYR A 346 -12.06 -2.97 4.37
C TYR A 346 -11.08 -2.75 5.52
N LEU A 347 -11.23 -1.64 6.23
CA LEU A 347 -10.41 -1.26 7.37
C LEU A 347 -11.29 -0.74 8.51
N ASN A 348 -10.90 -1.08 9.74
CA ASN A 348 -11.31 -0.29 10.89
C ASN A 348 -10.37 0.93 11.03
N ASP A 349 -10.78 1.90 11.84
CA ASP A 349 -9.99 3.11 12.11
C ASP A 349 -8.67 2.84 12.84
N ASP A 350 -8.55 1.72 13.54
CA ASP A 350 -7.37 1.26 14.28
C ASP A 350 -6.36 0.44 13.46
N MET A 351 -6.53 0.35 12.14
CA MET A 351 -5.61 -0.33 11.23
C MET A 351 -4.72 0.69 10.49
N PHE A 352 -3.42 0.44 10.39
CA PHE A 352 -2.46 1.41 9.82
C PHE A 352 -1.59 0.78 8.74
N PHE A 353 -1.00 1.60 7.88
CA PHE A 353 0.10 1.20 7.01
C PHE A 353 1.42 1.66 7.63
N GLY A 354 2.33 0.73 7.91
CA GLY A 354 3.62 1.02 8.56
C GLY A 354 4.70 1.53 7.60
N ARG A 355 4.59 1.18 6.32
CA ARG A 355 5.49 1.57 5.22
C ARG A 355 4.79 1.44 3.87
N ALA A 356 5.42 1.96 2.82
CA ALA A 356 4.92 1.86 1.46
C ALA A 356 4.72 0.40 1.02
N VAL A 357 3.55 0.07 0.47
CA VAL A 357 3.16 -1.28 0.06
C VAL A 357 2.64 -1.30 -1.38
N PRO A 358 2.94 -2.34 -2.17
CA PRO A 358 2.39 -2.51 -3.51
C PRO A 358 0.95 -3.07 -3.46
N PRO A 359 0.09 -2.84 -4.47
CA PRO A 359 -1.25 -3.43 -4.54
C PRO A 359 -1.21 -4.96 -4.62
N GLY A 360 -0.14 -5.50 -5.21
CA GLY A 360 0.14 -6.94 -5.27
C GLY A 360 0.37 -7.60 -3.90
N LEU A 361 0.42 -6.83 -2.80
CA LEU A 361 0.39 -7.37 -1.43
C LEU A 361 -1.00 -7.90 -1.04
N PHE A 362 -2.05 -7.31 -1.60
CA PHE A 362 -3.46 -7.53 -1.24
C PHE A 362 -4.23 -8.33 -2.29
N PHE A 363 -3.83 -8.23 -3.56
CA PHE A 363 -4.47 -8.94 -4.66
C PHE A 363 -3.45 -9.65 -5.55
N PHE A 364 -3.90 -10.69 -6.24
CA PHE A 364 -3.21 -11.29 -7.37
C PHE A 364 -3.59 -10.58 -8.67
N GLY A 365 -2.75 -10.63 -9.71
CA GLY A 365 -3.04 -9.98 -11.00
C GLY A 365 -4.25 -10.55 -11.74
N ASN A 366 -4.72 -11.75 -11.37
CA ASN A 366 -5.96 -12.34 -11.87
C ASN A 366 -7.22 -11.90 -11.09
N GLY A 367 -7.09 -10.99 -10.11
CA GLY A 367 -8.21 -10.46 -9.31
C GLY A 367 -8.43 -11.15 -7.96
N ALA A 368 -7.80 -12.31 -7.70
CA ALA A 368 -8.03 -12.99 -6.42
C ALA A 368 -7.47 -12.19 -5.23
N ALA A 369 -8.19 -12.20 -4.10
CA ALA A 369 -7.77 -11.54 -2.86
C ALA A 369 -6.71 -12.35 -2.09
N LYS A 370 -5.89 -11.67 -1.27
CA LYS A 370 -4.87 -12.27 -0.40
C LYS A 370 -5.20 -12.03 1.07
N HIS A 371 -5.84 -12.98 1.73
CA HIS A 371 -6.20 -12.86 3.14
C HIS A 371 -5.10 -13.41 4.06
N LYS A 372 -5.10 -12.98 5.33
CA LYS A 372 -4.12 -13.43 6.33
C LYS A 372 -4.80 -14.16 7.46
N LEU A 373 -4.37 -15.40 7.70
CA LEU A 373 -4.87 -16.20 8.80
C LEU A 373 -4.06 -15.91 10.06
N SER A 374 -4.76 -15.62 11.15
CA SER A 374 -4.17 -15.53 12.47
C SER A 374 -3.83 -16.94 13.01
N PRO A 375 -2.76 -17.10 13.81
CA PRO A 375 -2.52 -18.34 14.54
C PRO A 375 -3.60 -18.63 15.59
N SER A 376 -4.44 -17.66 15.98
CA SER A 376 -5.54 -17.88 16.91
C SER A 376 -6.56 -18.88 16.37
N ARG A 377 -7.13 -19.70 17.25
CA ARG A 377 -8.12 -20.72 16.94
C ARG A 377 -9.41 -20.46 17.70
N VAL A 378 -10.54 -20.54 17.03
CA VAL A 378 -11.85 -20.56 17.71
C VAL A 378 -12.22 -22.01 18.02
N PRO A 379 -12.66 -22.34 19.24
CA PRO A 379 -13.02 -23.72 19.58
C PRO A 379 -14.13 -24.30 18.69
N GLN A 380 -14.11 -25.62 18.45
CA GLN A 380 -15.04 -26.31 17.53
C GLN A 380 -16.33 -26.82 18.20
N PHE A 381 -16.47 -26.68 19.52
CA PHE A 381 -17.69 -27.03 20.23
C PHE A 381 -18.80 -26.00 19.98
N SER A 382 -20.05 -26.41 20.22
CA SER A 382 -21.25 -25.58 20.04
C SER A 382 -21.19 -24.24 20.79
N LYS A 383 -22.01 -23.27 20.40
CA LYS A 383 -22.11 -21.97 21.08
C LYS A 383 -22.47 -22.18 22.56
N THR A 384 -21.86 -21.39 23.45
CA THR A 384 -22.07 -21.38 24.89
C THR A 384 -22.13 -19.93 25.38
N GLU A 385 -22.74 -19.69 26.54
CA GLU A 385 -22.82 -18.35 27.15
C GLU A 385 -21.44 -17.73 27.48
N ALA A 386 -20.37 -18.54 27.51
CA ALA A 386 -19.01 -18.08 27.75
C ALA A 386 -18.27 -17.59 26.48
N ASP A 387 -18.87 -17.77 25.29
CA ASP A 387 -18.24 -17.32 24.05
C ASP A 387 -18.30 -15.79 23.95
N SER A 388 -17.18 -15.19 23.53
CA SER A 388 -17.17 -13.76 23.23
C SER A 388 -18.03 -13.45 22.01
N PRO A 389 -18.49 -12.20 21.81
CA PRO A 389 -19.23 -11.81 20.60
C PRO A 389 -18.46 -12.11 19.29
N VAL A 390 -17.12 -12.09 19.34
CA VAL A 390 -16.28 -12.44 18.18
C VAL A 390 -16.30 -13.95 17.93
N ASP A 391 -16.21 -14.77 18.99
CA ASP A 391 -16.29 -16.22 18.87
C ASP A 391 -17.65 -16.67 18.36
N LEU A 392 -18.73 -16.05 18.84
CA LEU A 392 -20.10 -16.31 18.37
C LEU A 392 -20.23 -16.00 16.87
N ALA A 393 -19.81 -14.82 16.42
CA ALA A 393 -19.87 -14.46 15.01
C ALA A 393 -19.03 -15.40 14.12
N VAL A 394 -17.86 -15.85 14.59
CA VAL A 394 -17.06 -16.86 13.87
C VAL A 394 -17.77 -18.22 13.83
N LYS A 395 -18.45 -18.63 14.92
CA LYS A 395 -19.25 -19.86 14.95
C LYS A 395 -20.45 -19.78 14.01
N ASN A 396 -21.10 -18.61 13.89
CA ASN A 396 -22.18 -18.37 12.93
C ASN A 396 -21.66 -18.49 11.49
N SER A 397 -20.53 -17.85 11.19
CA SER A 397 -19.86 -17.96 9.89
C SER A 397 -19.48 -19.41 9.52
N ARG A 398 -19.13 -20.24 10.52
CA ARG A 398 -18.87 -21.68 10.29
C ARG A 398 -20.11 -22.46 9.89
N GLU A 399 -21.26 -22.14 10.47
CA GLU A 399 -22.53 -22.79 10.12
C GLU A 399 -22.86 -22.51 8.65
N VAL A 400 -22.68 -21.25 8.20
CA VAL A 400 -22.80 -20.88 6.78
C VAL A 400 -21.84 -21.67 5.90
N MET A 401 -20.57 -21.78 6.30
CA MET A 401 -19.57 -22.51 5.50
C MET A 401 -19.80 -24.02 5.44
N ASP A 402 -20.29 -24.62 6.52
CA ASP A 402 -20.66 -26.03 6.59
C ASP A 402 -21.85 -26.31 5.67
N GLU A 403 -22.85 -25.42 5.65
CA GLU A 403 -24.00 -25.53 4.75
C GLU A 403 -23.61 -25.33 3.27
N MET A 404 -22.80 -24.33 2.95
CA MET A 404 -22.40 -24.04 1.57
C MET A 404 -21.48 -25.09 0.96
N PHE A 405 -20.52 -25.59 1.74
CA PHE A 405 -19.37 -26.32 1.22
C PHE A 405 -19.02 -27.60 2.01
N GLY A 406 -19.66 -27.84 3.16
CA GLY A 406 -19.32 -28.96 4.03
C GLY A 406 -17.96 -28.81 4.72
N VAL A 407 -17.50 -27.58 4.94
CA VAL A 407 -16.20 -27.27 5.54
C VAL A 407 -16.33 -26.36 6.75
N ARG A 408 -15.46 -26.55 7.74
CA ARG A 408 -15.42 -25.74 8.97
C ARG A 408 -14.05 -25.12 9.19
N GLN A 409 -14.00 -23.80 9.32
CA GLN A 409 -12.76 -23.04 9.52
C GLN A 409 -12.27 -23.18 10.96
N ALA A 410 -10.96 -23.28 11.17
CA ALA A 410 -10.38 -23.31 12.51
C ALA A 410 -9.82 -21.95 12.97
N GLN A 411 -9.46 -21.08 12.03
CA GLN A 411 -8.71 -19.85 12.26
C GLN A 411 -9.58 -18.61 12.08
N VAL A 412 -9.19 -17.54 12.78
CA VAL A 412 -9.64 -16.17 12.48
C VAL A 412 -8.62 -15.49 11.57
N LEU A 413 -8.95 -14.29 11.13
CA LEU A 413 -8.06 -13.47 10.30
C LEU A 413 -7.20 -12.56 11.19
N GLU A 414 -6.05 -12.12 10.70
CA GLU A 414 -5.30 -11.04 11.35
C GLU A 414 -6.07 -9.73 11.27
N HIS A 415 -6.01 -8.90 12.32
CA HIS A 415 -6.67 -7.59 12.38
C HIS A 415 -5.87 -6.55 11.59
N SER A 416 -5.92 -6.68 10.27
CA SER A 416 -5.19 -5.88 9.29
C SER A 416 -6.10 -5.62 8.08
N PRO A 417 -5.78 -4.65 7.19
CA PRO A 417 -6.63 -4.31 6.05
C PRO A 417 -7.10 -5.56 5.28
N TYR A 418 -8.41 -5.72 5.14
CA TYR A 418 -9.04 -6.91 4.58
C TYR A 418 -9.28 -6.74 3.08
N PRO A 419 -8.56 -7.45 2.19
CA PRO A 419 -8.84 -7.41 0.76
C PRO A 419 -10.07 -8.24 0.43
N LEU A 420 -11.06 -7.57 -0.14
CA LEU A 420 -12.38 -8.13 -0.40
C LEU A 420 -12.77 -7.99 -1.87
N LEU A 421 -13.64 -8.90 -2.25
CA LEU A 421 -14.32 -8.92 -3.53
C LEU A 421 -15.79 -8.64 -3.28
N LYS A 422 -16.32 -7.58 -3.89
CA LYS A 422 -17.72 -7.17 -3.76
C LYS A 422 -18.66 -8.33 -4.16
N SER A 423 -18.37 -8.99 -5.28
CA SER A 423 -19.13 -10.15 -5.76
C SER A 423 -19.19 -11.32 -4.77
N VAL A 424 -18.19 -11.49 -3.89
CA VAL A 424 -18.20 -12.56 -2.88
C VAL A 424 -19.17 -12.23 -1.75
N ILE A 425 -19.27 -10.96 -1.36
CA ILE A 425 -20.22 -10.51 -0.34
C ILE A 425 -21.65 -10.60 -0.90
N GLU A 426 -21.85 -10.18 -2.15
CA GLU A 426 -23.14 -10.30 -2.85
C GLU A 426 -23.60 -11.77 -2.95
N GLU A 427 -22.68 -12.71 -3.23
CA GLU A 427 -23.02 -14.13 -3.29
C GLU A 427 -23.40 -14.73 -1.91
N ILE A 428 -22.80 -14.24 -0.82
CA ILE A 428 -23.20 -14.60 0.54
C ILE A 428 -24.62 -14.11 0.81
N GLU A 429 -24.91 -12.85 0.47
CA GLU A 429 -26.24 -12.27 0.63
C GLU A 429 -27.29 -12.99 -0.20
N GLU A 430 -27.00 -13.31 -1.46
CA GLU A 430 -27.94 -14.00 -2.35
C GLU A 430 -28.31 -15.39 -1.83
N ARG A 431 -27.35 -16.12 -1.25
CA ARG A 431 -27.58 -17.47 -0.72
C ARG A 431 -28.19 -17.47 0.69
N PHE A 432 -27.85 -16.50 1.52
CA PHE A 432 -28.31 -16.40 2.91
C PHE A 432 -29.00 -15.06 3.22
N PRO A 433 -30.01 -14.65 2.43
CA PRO A 433 -30.59 -13.31 2.54
C PRO A 433 -31.22 -13.08 3.91
N GLN A 434 -31.78 -14.13 4.52
CA GLN A 434 -32.38 -14.07 5.85
C GLN A 434 -31.34 -13.80 6.95
N LEU A 435 -30.19 -14.48 6.92
CA LEU A 435 -29.13 -14.28 7.92
C LEU A 435 -28.46 -12.91 7.77
N VAL A 436 -28.22 -12.47 6.53
CA VAL A 436 -27.64 -11.15 6.25
C VAL A 436 -28.61 -10.03 6.65
N THR A 437 -29.90 -10.17 6.34
CA THR A 437 -30.93 -9.19 6.74
C THR A 437 -31.09 -9.15 8.26
N ALA A 438 -31.09 -10.31 8.93
CA ALA A 438 -31.14 -10.39 10.40
C ALA A 438 -29.94 -9.66 11.04
N THR A 439 -28.71 -10.01 10.63
CA THR A 439 -27.48 -9.33 11.07
C THR A 439 -27.57 -7.82 10.83
N SER A 440 -28.04 -7.40 9.65
CA SER A 440 -28.24 -5.99 9.32
C SER A 440 -29.28 -5.28 10.21
N SER A 441 -30.22 -6.00 10.82
CA SER A 441 -31.30 -5.42 11.62
C SER A 441 -30.92 -5.19 13.08
N HIS A 442 -29.87 -5.84 13.57
CA HIS A 442 -29.47 -5.76 14.97
C HIS A 442 -28.78 -4.42 15.28
N ARG A 443 -29.37 -3.65 16.21
CA ARG A 443 -28.83 -2.34 16.63
C ARG A 443 -27.58 -2.46 17.50
N PHE A 444 -27.46 -3.54 18.26
CA PHE A 444 -26.29 -3.89 19.08
C PHE A 444 -25.79 -5.27 18.65
N ARG A 445 -24.56 -5.63 19.02
CA ARG A 445 -24.02 -6.96 18.70
C ARG A 445 -24.94 -8.04 19.25
N ASP A 446 -25.30 -8.97 18.39
CA ASP A 446 -26.18 -10.09 18.70
C ASP A 446 -25.41 -11.41 18.60
N ALA A 447 -25.89 -12.43 19.32
CA ALA A 447 -25.30 -13.76 19.31
C ALA A 447 -25.42 -14.44 17.93
N ASP A 448 -26.38 -14.02 17.12
CA ASP A 448 -26.63 -14.58 15.78
C ASP A 448 -26.00 -13.76 14.64
N ASP A 449 -25.24 -12.70 14.95
CA ASP A 449 -24.59 -11.87 13.93
C ASP A 449 -23.58 -12.64 13.07
N LEU A 450 -23.56 -12.35 11.77
CA LEU A 450 -22.46 -12.74 10.89
C LEU A 450 -21.36 -11.69 10.89
N ASN A 451 -20.11 -12.16 10.96
CA ASN A 451 -18.96 -11.34 10.60
C ASN A 451 -18.62 -11.57 9.12
N ILE A 452 -19.18 -10.73 8.22
CA ILE A 452 -19.07 -10.93 6.77
C ILE A 452 -17.72 -10.44 6.23
N PRO A 453 -17.37 -9.14 6.25
CA PRO A 453 -16.16 -8.61 5.64
C PRO A 453 -14.88 -9.00 6.40
N SER A 454 -14.90 -9.03 7.74
CA SER A 454 -13.69 -9.32 8.53
C SER A 454 -13.46 -10.82 8.83
N HIS A 455 -14.37 -11.71 8.38
CA HIS A 455 -14.20 -13.17 8.50
C HIS A 455 -14.76 -14.00 7.33
N LEU A 456 -16.09 -14.09 7.20
CA LEU A 456 -16.77 -15.07 6.34
C LEU A 456 -16.40 -14.93 4.85
N ALA A 457 -16.36 -13.70 4.32
CA ALA A 457 -16.12 -13.43 2.90
C ALA A 457 -14.77 -13.99 2.42
N HIS A 458 -13.74 -14.01 3.26
CA HIS A 458 -12.44 -14.56 2.88
C HIS A 458 -12.49 -16.09 2.70
N HIS A 459 -13.23 -16.77 3.57
CA HIS A 459 -13.36 -18.22 3.54
C HIS A 459 -14.29 -18.69 2.42
N VAL A 460 -15.40 -18.01 2.22
CA VAL A 460 -16.29 -18.22 1.08
C VAL A 460 -15.54 -17.98 -0.24
N GLY A 461 -14.76 -16.89 -0.31
CA GLY A 461 -13.88 -16.61 -1.44
C GLY A 461 -12.82 -17.68 -1.68
N TYR A 462 -12.31 -18.34 -0.63
CA TYR A 462 -11.32 -19.42 -0.77
C TYR A 462 -11.91 -20.67 -1.42
N GLU A 463 -13.06 -21.13 -0.95
CA GLU A 463 -13.74 -22.29 -1.55
C GLU A 463 -14.17 -22.03 -3.00
N MET A 464 -14.37 -20.76 -3.35
CA MET A 464 -14.67 -20.32 -4.73
C MET A 464 -13.44 -20.01 -5.59
N CYS A 465 -12.22 -20.28 -5.13
CA CYS A 465 -10.97 -19.96 -5.83
C CYS A 465 -10.78 -18.46 -6.16
N ARG A 466 -11.35 -17.56 -5.35
CA ARG A 466 -11.29 -16.10 -5.49
C ARG A 466 -10.49 -15.41 -4.37
N SER A 467 -10.12 -16.11 -3.30
CA SER A 467 -9.34 -15.57 -2.19
C SER A 467 -8.37 -16.61 -1.65
N PHE A 468 -7.10 -16.29 -1.42
CA PHE A 468 -6.11 -17.27 -0.96
C PHE A 468 -5.29 -16.76 0.22
N PRO A 469 -4.90 -17.63 1.16
CA PRO A 469 -4.07 -17.22 2.28
C PRO A 469 -2.69 -16.77 1.78
N SER A 470 -2.16 -15.69 2.35
CA SER A 470 -0.84 -15.17 2.01
C SER A 470 -0.09 -14.68 3.25
N ASN A 471 1.18 -15.08 3.36
CA ASN A 471 2.11 -14.58 4.39
C ASN A 471 3.08 -13.54 3.81
N ALA A 472 2.68 -12.85 2.74
CA ALA A 472 3.55 -11.94 1.99
C ALA A 472 3.84 -10.62 2.72
N SER A 473 2.99 -10.21 3.67
CA SER A 473 3.20 -9.01 4.48
C SER A 473 3.48 -9.31 5.95
N THR A 474 4.20 -8.40 6.58
CA THR A 474 4.42 -8.38 8.02
C THR A 474 3.29 -7.62 8.73
N PHE A 475 2.70 -8.26 9.74
CA PHE A 475 1.66 -7.69 10.60
C PHE A 475 2.22 -7.44 12.01
N THR A 476 1.85 -6.35 12.67
CA THR A 476 2.16 -6.12 14.09
C THR A 476 0.96 -5.62 14.87
N TYR A 477 0.42 -6.47 15.75
CA TYR A 477 -0.62 -6.07 16.71
C TYR A 477 -0.03 -5.34 17.92
N ILE A 478 -0.59 -4.18 18.30
CA ILE A 478 -0.16 -3.36 19.43
C ILE A 478 -1.31 -3.13 20.39
N GLY A 479 -1.33 -3.88 21.50
CA GLY A 479 -2.24 -3.59 22.61
C GLY A 479 -1.76 -2.37 23.42
N LEU A 480 -2.64 -1.39 23.63
CA LEU A 480 -2.31 -0.16 24.39
C LEU A 480 -2.02 -0.40 25.88
N HIS A 481 -2.47 -1.53 26.43
CA HIS A 481 -2.26 -1.91 27.83
C HIS A 481 -0.84 -2.46 28.11
N ARG A 482 0.02 -2.58 27.10
CA ARG A 482 1.33 -3.22 27.23
C ARG A 482 2.30 -2.35 28.06
N PRO A 483 3.00 -2.93 29.06
CA PRO A 483 3.97 -2.18 29.86
C PRO A 483 5.20 -1.73 29.04
N ASP A 484 5.49 -2.37 27.91
CA ASP A 484 6.63 -2.05 27.04
C ASP A 484 6.26 -1.28 25.77
N LEU A 485 5.07 -0.66 25.73
CA LEU A 485 4.51 0.03 24.56
C LEU A 485 5.48 1.04 23.93
N ALA A 486 6.07 1.95 24.72
CA ALA A 486 6.97 2.98 24.20
C ALA A 486 8.17 2.37 23.44
N ARG A 487 8.79 1.33 24.01
CA ARG A 487 9.91 0.62 23.39
C ARG A 487 9.50 -0.10 22.10
N LEU A 488 8.28 -0.64 22.06
CA LEU A 488 7.75 -1.29 20.85
C LEU A 488 7.53 -0.25 19.73
N LEU A 489 6.95 0.90 20.05
CA LEU A 489 6.76 2.01 19.11
C LEU A 489 8.09 2.57 18.58
N ASP A 490 9.08 2.78 19.46
CA ASP A 490 10.44 3.21 19.07
C ASP A 490 11.10 2.20 18.13
N ARG A 491 10.93 0.91 18.41
CA ARG A 491 11.43 -0.17 17.55
C ARG A 491 10.78 -0.12 16.17
N LEU A 492 9.47 0.03 16.09
CA LEU A 492 8.73 0.12 14.82
C LEU A 492 9.13 1.38 14.02
N LEU A 493 9.29 2.51 14.71
CA LEU A 493 9.76 3.76 14.12
C LEU A 493 11.17 3.62 13.54
N THR A 494 12.05 2.91 14.26
CA THR A 494 13.46 2.71 13.86
C THR A 494 13.61 1.68 12.75
N ARG A 495 12.90 0.55 12.84
CA ARG A 495 13.08 -0.59 11.93
C ARG A 495 12.23 -0.51 10.67
N ARG A 496 11.05 0.12 10.74
CA ARG A 496 10.10 0.24 9.62
C ARG A 496 9.86 -1.10 8.90
N ASP A 497 9.72 -2.18 9.68
CA ASP A 497 9.65 -3.55 9.17
C ASP A 497 8.26 -4.19 9.30
N ALA A 498 7.24 -3.41 9.67
CA ALA A 498 5.83 -3.79 9.63
C ALA A 498 5.15 -3.15 8.41
N ASP A 499 4.45 -3.96 7.60
CA ASP A 499 3.59 -3.46 6.52
C ASP A 499 2.30 -2.86 7.07
N THR A 500 1.70 -3.54 8.04
CA THR A 500 0.39 -3.22 8.64
C THR A 500 0.37 -3.43 10.14
#